data_AF-R0MAZ2-F1
#
_entry.id   AF-R0MAZ2-F1
#
_cell.length_a   1.000
_cell.length_b   1.000
_cell.length_c   1.000
_cell.angle_alpha   90.00
_cell.angle_beta   90.00
_cell.angle_gamma   90.00
#
_symmetry.space_group_name_H-M   'P 1'
#
loop_
_entity.id
_entity.type
_entity.pdbx_description
1 polymer ?
#
loop_
_entity_poly.entity_id
_entity_poly.type
_entity_poly.pdbx_seq_one_letter_code
_entity_poly.pdbx_strand_id
1 'polypeptide(L)'
;MAKLFKLTKRIKNNKEIKPVIKTLKVDNTHKGVRDEIESILLLLNTSNRHSSAYRRILDLDRHVLGTNIFLVAKKLLQVFLEEDKFEIPEFNKIFAKLRGCDNFFAIHNLLYDYLKVVLLAGYKHEQLLNFMLRNCRSVLKDNKAELIELMAAEDRLKIEKLKINDKFVFSDRLFFFNHKFEKI
;
A
#
# COMPACT_ATOMS: atom_id res chain seq x y z
N MET A 1 -5.53 0.18 -82.69
CA MET A 1 -6.59 -0.73 -82.22
C MET A 1 -6.46 -0.92 -80.71
N ALA A 2 -7.21 -0.14 -79.94
CA ALA A 2 -7.21 -0.21 -78.48
C ALA A 2 -8.01 -1.44 -78.01
N LYS A 3 -7.38 -2.33 -77.24
CA LYS A 3 -8.08 -3.45 -76.60
C LYS A 3 -8.86 -2.94 -75.39
N LEU A 4 -10.17 -3.04 -75.51
CA LEU A 4 -11.19 -2.76 -74.50
C LEU A 4 -10.99 -3.67 -73.27
N PHE A 5 -10.47 -3.12 -72.17
CA PHE A 5 -10.41 -3.84 -70.88
C PHE A 5 -11.80 -3.86 -70.24
N LYS A 6 -12.47 -5.01 -70.28
CA LYS A 6 -13.71 -5.26 -69.54
C LYS A 6 -13.39 -5.44 -68.05
N LEU A 7 -13.68 -4.43 -67.24
CA LEU A 7 -13.70 -4.51 -65.78
C LEU A 7 -14.88 -5.38 -65.33
N THR A 8 -14.63 -6.65 -65.03
CA THR A 8 -15.58 -7.52 -64.33
C THR A 8 -15.54 -7.22 -62.83
N LYS A 9 -16.63 -6.65 -62.31
CA LYS A 9 -16.94 -6.54 -60.87
C LYS A 9 -16.87 -7.92 -60.21
N ARG A 10 -15.79 -8.22 -59.47
CA ARG A 10 -15.78 -9.25 -58.42
C ARG A 10 -15.88 -8.56 -57.07
N ILE A 11 -17.11 -8.20 -56.69
CA ILE A 11 -17.45 -8.01 -55.28
C ILE A 11 -17.70 -9.41 -54.72
N LYS A 12 -16.70 -9.98 -54.04
CA LYS A 12 -16.89 -11.13 -53.14
C LYS A 12 -16.08 -10.89 -51.87
N ASN A 13 -16.80 -10.42 -50.86
CA ASN A 13 -16.55 -10.55 -49.43
C ASN A 13 -15.12 -10.24 -48.96
N ASN A 14 -14.91 -8.98 -48.55
CA ASN A 14 -13.99 -8.64 -47.48
C ASN A 14 -14.40 -9.40 -46.21
N LYS A 15 -13.81 -10.58 -45.98
CA LYS A 15 -13.56 -11.06 -44.62
C LYS A 15 -12.12 -10.66 -44.32
N GLU A 16 -11.99 -9.59 -43.56
CA GLU A 16 -10.73 -9.15 -42.97
C GLU A 16 -10.02 -10.35 -42.34
N ILE A 17 -8.92 -10.80 -42.95
CA ILE A 17 -8.01 -11.75 -42.31
C ILE A 17 -7.24 -10.92 -41.28
N LYS A 18 -7.80 -10.79 -40.07
CA LYS A 18 -7.04 -10.31 -38.92
C LYS A 18 -5.95 -11.34 -38.63
N PRO A 19 -4.67 -10.94 -38.45
CA PRO A 19 -3.63 -11.89 -38.07
C PRO A 19 -4.01 -12.50 -36.72
N VAL A 20 -4.09 -13.83 -36.67
CA VAL A 20 -4.29 -14.56 -35.40
C VAL A 20 -3.00 -14.44 -34.62
N ILE A 21 -2.96 -13.46 -33.71
CA ILE A 21 -1.90 -13.35 -32.70
C ILE A 21 -2.00 -14.62 -31.85
N LYS A 22 -1.07 -15.56 -32.04
CA LYS A 22 -0.92 -16.69 -31.12
C LYS A 22 -0.59 -16.09 -29.76
N THR A 23 -1.51 -16.23 -28.82
CA THR A 23 -1.31 -15.84 -27.43
C THR A 23 -0.05 -16.52 -26.92
N LEU A 24 0.99 -15.73 -26.64
CA LEU A 24 2.09 -16.16 -25.80
C LEU A 24 1.45 -16.67 -24.50
N LYS A 25 1.63 -17.95 -24.18
CA LYS A 25 1.24 -18.50 -22.89
C LYS A 25 2.12 -17.81 -21.85
N VAL A 26 1.62 -16.70 -21.32
CA VAL A 26 2.18 -16.07 -20.13
C VAL A 26 1.90 -17.04 -18.99
N ASP A 27 2.94 -17.49 -18.30
CA ASP A 27 2.81 -18.37 -17.16
C ASP A 27 1.85 -17.74 -16.12
N ASN A 28 0.74 -18.43 -15.85
CA ASN A 28 -0.41 -17.92 -15.12
C ASN A 28 -0.25 -17.94 -13.58
N THR A 29 0.95 -18.16 -13.05
CA THR A 29 1.14 -18.35 -11.60
C THR A 29 0.96 -17.08 -10.78
N HIS A 30 1.08 -15.89 -11.39
CA HIS A 30 1.01 -14.59 -10.70
C HIS A 30 -0.20 -13.71 -11.04
N LYS A 31 -1.07 -14.13 -11.97
CA LYS A 31 -2.24 -13.31 -12.39
C LYS A 31 -3.26 -13.12 -11.26
N GLY A 32 -3.70 -14.21 -10.62
CA GLY A 32 -4.77 -14.15 -9.62
C GLY A 32 -4.43 -13.27 -8.40
N VAL A 33 -3.17 -13.28 -7.96
CA VAL A 33 -2.69 -12.45 -6.84
C VAL A 33 -2.63 -10.97 -7.19
N ARG A 34 -2.18 -10.65 -8.41
CA ARG A 34 -2.14 -9.27 -8.90
C ARG A 34 -3.54 -8.71 -9.07
N ASP A 35 -4.46 -9.52 -9.59
CA ASP A 35 -5.87 -9.14 -9.77
C ASP A 35 -6.56 -8.86 -8.43
N GLU A 36 -6.22 -9.60 -7.36
CA GLU A 36 -6.84 -9.42 -6.05
C GLU A 36 -6.41 -8.11 -5.36
N ILE A 37 -5.12 -7.77 -5.41
CA ILE A 37 -4.61 -6.49 -4.90
C ILE A 37 -5.16 -5.32 -5.71
N GLU A 38 -5.14 -5.41 -7.05
CA GLU A 38 -5.71 -4.38 -7.92
C GLU A 38 -7.21 -4.17 -7.62
N SER A 39 -7.96 -5.25 -7.38
CA SER A 39 -9.36 -5.17 -6.97
C SER A 39 -9.54 -4.46 -5.63
N ILE A 40 -8.70 -4.74 -4.62
CA ILE A 40 -8.73 -4.04 -3.33
C ILE A 40 -8.47 -2.55 -3.51
N LEU A 41 -7.45 -2.18 -4.29
CA LEU A 41 -7.11 -0.77 -4.52
C LEU A 41 -8.23 -0.03 -5.26
N LEU A 42 -8.89 -0.69 -6.21
CA LEU A 42 -10.06 -0.15 -6.90
C LEU A 42 -11.23 0.08 -5.92
N LEU A 43 -11.47 -0.86 -4.99
CA LEU A 43 -12.50 -0.71 -3.96
C LEU A 43 -12.16 0.42 -2.97
N LEU A 44 -10.88 0.60 -2.62
CA LEU A 44 -10.40 1.72 -1.80
C LEU A 44 -10.46 3.08 -2.52
N ASN A 45 -10.63 3.12 -3.84
CA ASN A 45 -10.90 4.37 -4.57
C ASN A 45 -12.39 4.74 -4.57
N THR A 46 -13.27 3.86 -4.09
CA THR A 46 -14.72 4.07 -4.14
C THR A 46 -15.27 4.17 -2.72
N SER A 47 -15.68 5.37 -2.30
CA SER A 47 -16.08 5.68 -0.92
C SER A 47 -17.14 4.74 -0.33
N ASN A 48 -18.12 4.32 -1.13
CA ASN A 48 -19.18 3.41 -0.68
C ASN A 48 -18.76 1.92 -0.62
N ARG A 49 -17.51 1.58 -0.96
CA ARG A 49 -17.00 0.20 -0.98
C ARG A 49 -15.85 -0.06 -0.02
N HIS A 50 -15.49 0.91 0.82
CA HIS A 50 -14.39 0.79 1.78
C HIS A 50 -14.56 -0.40 2.74
N SER A 51 -15.77 -0.65 3.26
CA SER A 51 -16.02 -1.82 4.13
C SER A 51 -15.70 -3.15 3.44
N SER A 52 -16.05 -3.28 2.16
CA SER A 52 -15.72 -4.46 1.35
C SER A 52 -14.22 -4.59 1.10
N ALA A 53 -13.53 -3.47 0.87
CA ALA A 53 -12.07 -3.45 0.72
C ALA A 53 -11.38 -3.88 2.02
N TYR A 54 -11.81 -3.34 3.16
CA TYR A 54 -11.28 -3.68 4.48
C TYR A 54 -11.44 -5.17 4.78
N ARG A 55 -12.61 -5.75 4.51
CA ARG A 55 -12.84 -7.19 4.68
C ARG A 55 -11.87 -8.02 3.83
N ARG A 56 -11.72 -7.69 2.55
CA ARG A 56 -10.79 -8.39 1.66
C ARG A 56 -9.34 -8.31 2.12
N ILE A 57 -8.91 -7.16 2.62
CA ILE A 57 -7.57 -7.02 3.22
C ILE A 57 -7.44 -7.95 4.44
N LEU A 58 -8.47 -8.04 5.28
CA LEU A 58 -8.49 -8.92 6.46
C LEU A 58 -8.58 -10.41 6.11
N ASP A 59 -9.04 -10.78 4.91
CA ASP A 59 -9.11 -12.15 4.43
C ASP A 59 -7.85 -12.58 3.65
N LEU A 60 -7.07 -11.64 3.13
CA LEU A 60 -5.87 -11.93 2.33
C LEU A 60 -4.82 -12.80 3.04
N ASP A 61 -4.07 -13.61 2.31
CA ASP A 61 -2.90 -14.27 2.88
C ASP A 61 -1.85 -13.23 3.31
N ARG A 62 -1.21 -13.44 4.47
CA ARG A 62 -0.12 -12.60 4.98
C ARG A 62 1.05 -12.54 4.01
N HIS A 63 1.37 -13.61 3.30
CA HIS A 63 2.47 -13.60 2.32
C HIS A 63 2.17 -12.64 1.16
N VAL A 64 0.94 -12.69 0.64
CA VAL A 64 0.49 -11.78 -0.43
C VAL A 64 0.43 -10.34 0.08
N LEU A 65 -0.12 -10.14 1.28
CA LEU A 65 -0.21 -8.81 1.90
C LEU A 65 1.17 -8.22 2.18
N GLY A 66 2.11 -9.03 2.67
CA GLY A 66 3.50 -8.65 2.90
C GLY A 66 4.14 -8.17 1.61
N THR A 67 4.06 -8.96 0.53
CA THR A 67 4.63 -8.57 -0.79
C THR A 67 4.11 -7.22 -1.29
N ASN A 68 2.88 -6.83 -0.91
CA ASN A 68 2.22 -5.61 -1.35
C ASN A 68 2.01 -4.57 -0.22
N ILE A 69 2.70 -4.75 0.92
CA ILE A 69 2.38 -4.04 2.17
C ILE A 69 2.44 -2.52 2.00
N PHE A 70 3.43 -2.02 1.28
CA PHE A 70 3.64 -0.60 1.07
C PHE A 70 2.51 0.02 0.26
N LEU A 71 2.10 -0.63 -0.83
CA LEU A 71 1.04 -0.15 -1.71
C LEU A 71 -0.31 -0.13 -0.98
N VAL A 72 -0.62 -1.21 -0.27
CA VAL A 72 -1.86 -1.33 0.49
C VAL A 72 -1.88 -0.31 1.65
N ALA A 73 -0.81 -0.21 2.43
CA ALA A 73 -0.72 0.73 3.54
C ALA A 73 -0.82 2.18 3.08
N LYS A 74 -0.12 2.56 1.99
CA LYS A 74 -0.19 3.92 1.43
C LYS A 74 -1.61 4.27 1.04
N LYS A 75 -2.31 3.38 0.34
CA LYS A 75 -3.70 3.64 -0.08
C LYS A 75 -4.66 3.71 1.11
N LEU A 76 -4.50 2.83 2.10
CA LEU A 76 -5.29 2.86 3.32
C LEU A 76 -5.11 4.17 4.10
N LEU A 77 -3.88 4.60 4.31
CA LEU A 77 -3.58 5.84 5.01
C LEU A 77 -4.14 7.06 4.26
N GLN A 78 -4.07 7.06 2.92
CA GLN A 78 -4.74 8.08 2.10
C GLN A 78 -6.25 8.12 2.38
N VAL A 79 -6.93 6.97 2.33
CA VAL A 79 -8.38 6.90 2.59
C VAL A 79 -8.71 7.37 4.01
N PHE A 80 -7.95 6.95 5.01
CA PHE A 80 -8.19 7.39 6.40
C PHE A 80 -7.98 8.89 6.59
N LEU A 81 -7.02 9.47 5.88
CA LEU A 81 -6.79 10.92 5.88
C LEU A 81 -7.93 11.67 5.17
N GLU A 82 -8.35 11.22 3.99
CA GLU A 82 -9.43 11.86 3.20
C GLU A 82 -10.77 11.83 3.93
N GLU A 83 -11.04 10.77 4.70
CA GLU A 83 -12.28 10.65 5.45
C GLU A 83 -12.22 11.25 6.86
N ASP A 84 -11.05 11.65 7.34
CA ASP A 84 -10.79 11.99 8.76
C ASP A 84 -11.23 10.87 9.72
N LYS A 85 -10.88 9.62 9.37
CA LYS A 85 -11.40 8.43 10.04
C LYS A 85 -10.32 7.49 10.57
N PHE A 86 -9.33 8.05 11.27
CA PHE A 86 -8.37 7.22 12.02
C PHE A 86 -9.00 6.50 13.22
N GLU A 87 -10.22 6.87 13.63
CA GLU A 87 -10.90 6.26 14.77
C GLU A 87 -11.69 4.97 14.45
N ILE A 88 -11.70 4.53 13.18
CA ILE A 88 -12.49 3.35 12.78
C ILE A 88 -11.88 2.07 13.39
N PRO A 89 -12.69 1.15 13.94
CA PRO A 89 -12.21 -0.16 14.41
C PRO A 89 -11.39 -0.94 13.36
N GLU A 90 -11.75 -0.82 12.09
CA GLU A 90 -11.07 -1.38 10.94
C GLU A 90 -9.62 -0.90 10.80
N PHE A 91 -9.29 0.34 11.18
CA PHE A 91 -7.91 0.83 11.23
C PHE A 91 -7.06 -0.12 12.08
N ASN A 92 -7.46 -0.34 13.34
CA ASN A 92 -6.71 -1.18 14.27
C ASN A 92 -6.64 -2.63 13.79
N LYS A 93 -7.72 -3.18 13.24
CA LYS A 93 -7.74 -4.57 12.73
C LYS A 93 -6.79 -4.74 11.54
N ILE A 94 -6.84 -3.85 10.57
CA ILE A 94 -6.00 -3.93 9.37
C ILE A 94 -4.54 -3.71 9.74
N PHE A 95 -4.23 -2.67 10.51
CA PHE A 95 -2.84 -2.39 10.91
C PHE A 95 -2.26 -3.45 11.86
N ALA A 96 -3.08 -4.11 12.68
CA ALA A 96 -2.64 -5.29 13.44
C ALA A 96 -2.27 -6.46 12.52
N LYS A 97 -3.00 -6.63 11.40
CA LYS A 97 -2.67 -7.64 10.38
C LYS A 97 -1.40 -7.27 9.60
N LEU A 98 -1.25 -6.01 9.17
CA LEU A 98 -0.03 -5.52 8.50
C LEU A 98 1.20 -5.71 9.38
N ARG A 99 1.09 -5.46 10.69
CA ARG A 99 2.14 -5.72 11.68
C ARG A 99 2.59 -7.19 11.71
N GLY A 100 1.68 -8.12 11.44
CA GLY A 100 1.99 -9.54 11.40
C GLY A 100 2.72 -10.00 10.13
N CYS A 101 3.07 -9.09 9.23
CA CYS A 101 3.85 -9.38 8.03
C CYS A 101 5.34 -9.12 8.29
N ASP A 102 6.21 -9.98 7.75
CA ASP A 102 7.66 -9.95 8.03
C ASP A 102 8.33 -8.63 7.62
N ASN A 103 7.77 -7.93 6.63
CA ASN A 103 8.28 -6.68 6.09
C ASN A 103 7.52 -5.44 6.57
N PHE A 104 6.87 -5.50 7.74
CA PHE A 104 6.17 -4.35 8.34
C PHE A 104 7.07 -3.12 8.53
N PHE A 105 8.38 -3.31 8.76
CA PHE A 105 9.33 -2.21 8.87
C PHE A 105 9.36 -1.31 7.63
N ALA A 106 9.02 -1.84 6.45
CA ALA A 106 9.00 -1.10 5.19
C ALA A 106 7.99 0.06 5.18
N ILE A 107 6.99 0.06 6.07
CA ILE A 107 5.98 1.12 6.16
C ILE A 107 6.17 2.05 7.36
N HIS A 108 7.24 1.92 8.15
CA HIS A 108 7.44 2.77 9.33
C HIS A 108 7.60 4.26 8.97
N ASN A 109 8.44 4.57 7.96
CA ASN A 109 8.62 5.95 7.50
C ASN A 109 7.34 6.49 6.88
N LEU A 110 6.59 5.65 6.15
CA LEU A 110 5.28 6.01 5.62
C LEU A 110 4.31 6.40 6.75
N LEU A 111 4.23 5.61 7.82
CA LEU A 111 3.39 5.92 8.98
C LEU A 111 3.82 7.23 9.66
N TYR A 112 5.12 7.47 9.75
CA TYR A 112 5.66 8.71 10.30
C TYR A 112 5.29 9.94 9.47
N ASP A 113 5.46 9.86 8.14
CA ASP A 113 5.08 10.96 7.25
C ASP A 113 3.59 11.27 7.34
N TYR A 114 2.74 10.24 7.41
CA TYR A 114 1.30 10.44 7.64
C TYR A 114 1.00 11.04 9.01
N LEU A 115 1.69 10.61 10.08
CA LEU A 115 1.51 11.23 11.39
C LEU A 115 1.83 12.73 11.35
N LYS A 116 2.91 13.14 10.68
CA LYS A 116 3.23 14.56 10.48
C LYS A 116 2.13 15.31 9.76
N VAL A 117 1.62 14.75 8.66
CA VAL A 117 0.52 15.37 7.89
C VAL A 117 -0.72 15.54 8.76
N VAL A 118 -1.09 14.51 9.54
CA VAL A 118 -2.26 14.54 10.43
C VAL A 118 -2.07 15.59 11.53
N LEU A 119 -0.88 15.69 12.13
CA LEU A 119 -0.55 16.71 13.12
C LEU A 119 -0.63 18.13 12.55
N LEU A 120 0.00 18.35 11.39
CA LEU A 120 0.01 19.65 10.71
C LEU A 120 -1.39 20.10 10.27
N ALA A 121 -2.24 19.16 9.85
CA ALA A 121 -3.60 19.43 9.46
C ALA A 121 -4.57 19.57 10.64
N GLY A 122 -4.12 19.30 11.88
CA GLY A 122 -4.97 19.35 13.08
C GLY A 122 -6.02 18.24 13.15
N TYR A 123 -5.81 17.13 12.44
CA TYR A 123 -6.72 15.98 12.48
C TYR A 123 -6.50 15.14 13.74
N LYS A 124 -7.48 14.29 14.04
CA LYS A 124 -7.38 13.34 15.15
C LYS A 124 -6.29 12.31 14.88
N HIS A 125 -5.25 12.31 15.71
CA HIS A 125 -4.05 11.48 15.53
C HIS A 125 -3.84 10.46 16.65
N GLU A 126 -4.66 10.45 17.71
CA GLU A 126 -4.42 9.65 18.92
C GLU A 126 -4.27 8.15 18.62
N GLN A 127 -5.12 7.58 17.77
CA GLN A 127 -5.04 6.16 17.43
C GLN A 127 -3.78 5.83 16.62
N LEU A 128 -3.43 6.66 15.63
CA LEU A 128 -2.21 6.51 14.84
C LEU A 128 -0.97 6.65 15.70
N LEU A 129 -0.92 7.68 16.56
CA LEU A 129 0.18 7.90 17.49
C LEU A 129 0.34 6.73 18.46
N ASN A 130 -0.75 6.26 19.08
CA ASN A 130 -0.72 5.12 19.99
C ASN A 130 -0.26 3.83 19.28
N PHE A 131 -0.69 3.63 18.03
CA PHE A 131 -0.21 2.52 17.22
C PHE A 131 1.30 2.63 16.94
N MET A 132 1.79 3.80 16.55
CA MET A 132 3.21 4.03 16.30
C MET A 132 4.08 3.92 17.57
N LEU A 133 3.60 4.40 18.72
CA LEU A 133 4.28 4.26 20.01
C LEU A 133 4.46 2.79 20.43
N ARG A 134 3.62 1.88 19.93
CA ARG A 134 3.72 0.44 20.21
C ARG A 134 4.60 -0.30 19.20
N ASN A 135 4.54 0.09 17.93
CA ASN A 135 5.10 -0.72 16.83
C ASN A 135 6.25 -0.05 16.06
N CYS A 136 6.36 1.27 16.11
CA CYS A 136 7.29 2.07 15.30
C CYS A 136 8.14 3.02 16.17
N ARG A 137 8.46 2.60 17.41
CA ARG A 137 9.21 3.42 18.39
C ARG A 137 10.53 3.96 17.86
N SER A 138 11.22 3.18 17.03
CA SER A 138 12.50 3.55 16.43
C SER A 138 12.37 4.82 15.61
N VAL A 139 11.41 4.87 14.69
CA VAL A 139 11.22 6.01 13.80
C VAL A 139 10.75 7.24 14.56
N LEU A 140 9.89 7.07 15.57
CA LEU A 140 9.50 8.18 16.45
C LEU A 140 10.69 8.76 17.24
N LYS A 141 11.60 7.90 17.68
CA LYS A 141 12.81 8.31 18.40
C LYS A 141 13.80 9.02 17.48
N ASP A 142 14.04 8.48 16.30
CA ASP A 142 15.00 9.04 15.35
C ASP A 142 14.58 10.45 14.89
N ASN A 143 13.27 10.72 14.87
CA ASN A 143 12.69 12.01 14.47
C ASN A 143 12.02 12.76 15.64
N LYS A 144 12.51 12.51 16.86
CA LYS A 144 11.92 13.04 18.11
C LYS A 144 11.85 14.58 18.15
N ALA A 145 12.92 15.25 17.72
CA ALA A 145 13.01 16.71 17.76
C ALA A 145 11.90 17.37 16.91
N GLU A 146 11.76 16.91 15.66
CA GLU A 146 10.73 17.39 14.74
C GLU A 146 9.31 17.15 15.27
N LEU A 147 9.04 15.97 15.85
CA LEU A 147 7.72 15.66 16.42
C LEU A 147 7.34 16.59 17.58
N ILE A 148 8.29 16.92 18.46
CA ILE A 148 8.02 17.75 19.64
C ILE A 148 7.58 19.15 19.21
N GLU A 149 8.15 19.68 18.13
CA GLU A 149 7.77 20.99 17.59
C GLU A 149 6.33 20.99 17.04
N LEU A 150 5.89 19.87 16.46
CA LEU A 150 4.58 19.74 15.81
C LEU A 150 3.43 19.38 16.77
N MET A 151 3.72 18.82 17.94
CA MET A 151 2.70 18.26 18.83
C MET A 151 2.16 19.26 19.86
N ALA A 152 0.98 18.97 20.42
CA ALA A 152 0.48 19.63 21.63
C ALA A 152 1.17 19.08 22.90
N ALA A 153 1.11 19.83 24.01
CA ALA A 153 1.86 19.55 25.25
C ALA A 153 1.64 18.13 25.82
N GLU A 154 0.43 17.58 25.73
CA GLU A 154 0.12 16.25 26.26
C GLU A 154 0.79 15.12 25.48
N ASP A 155 0.82 15.22 24.14
CA ASP A 155 1.46 14.23 23.28
C ASP A 155 2.98 14.39 23.23
N ARG A 156 3.48 15.62 23.40
CA ARG A 156 4.92 15.88 23.60
C ARG A 156 5.47 15.04 24.75
N LEU A 157 4.78 14.99 25.89
CA LEU A 157 5.22 14.19 27.04
C LEU A 157 5.34 12.69 26.70
N LYS A 158 4.49 12.15 25.82
CA LYS A 158 4.57 10.74 25.39
C LYS A 158 5.82 10.49 24.55
N ILE A 159 6.16 11.43 23.66
CA ILE A 159 7.36 11.37 22.82
C ILE A 159 8.64 11.66 23.62
N GLU A 160 8.61 12.62 24.55
CA GLU A 160 9.73 12.95 25.43
C GLU A 160 10.16 11.78 26.31
N LYS A 161 9.19 11.01 26.81
CA LYS A 161 9.41 9.78 27.60
C LYS A 161 10.01 8.63 26.80
N LEU A 162 10.11 8.72 25.46
CA LEU A 162 10.86 7.73 24.67
C LEU A 162 12.34 7.83 25.07
N LYS A 163 12.80 6.81 25.82
CA LYS A 163 14.17 6.72 26.32
C LYS A 163 15.13 6.36 25.19
N ILE A 164 16.36 6.86 25.31
CA ILE A 164 17.44 6.58 24.34
C ILE A 164 17.97 5.12 24.46
N ASN A 165 17.61 4.37 25.50
CA ASN A 165 18.25 3.11 25.87
C ASN A 165 17.41 1.84 25.70
N ASP A 166 16.70 1.68 24.59
CA ASP A 166 16.31 0.34 24.18
C ASP A 166 17.45 -0.23 23.31
N LYS A 167 18.16 -1.23 23.85
CA LYS A 167 18.99 -2.13 23.07
C LYS A 167 18.12 -2.61 21.91
N PHE A 168 18.36 -2.06 20.73
CA PHE A 168 17.82 -2.57 19.50
C PHE A 168 18.37 -3.98 19.36
N VAL A 169 17.59 -4.99 19.72
CA VAL A 169 17.80 -6.33 19.17
C VAL A 169 17.28 -6.21 17.73
N PHE A 170 18.14 -5.70 16.86
CA PHE A 170 18.06 -5.98 15.43
C PHE A 170 18.24 -7.50 15.31
N SER A 171 17.19 -8.28 15.49
CA SER A 171 17.12 -9.54 14.78
C SER A 171 16.85 -9.15 13.33
N ASP A 172 17.94 -9.15 12.55
CA ASP A 172 17.97 -8.95 11.12
C ASP A 172 17.96 -7.48 10.64
N ARG A 173 19.17 -6.91 10.56
CA ARG A 173 19.47 -5.80 9.65
C ARG A 173 19.29 -6.30 8.21
N LEU A 174 18.04 -6.35 7.74
CA LEU A 174 17.71 -6.64 6.34
C LEU A 174 17.76 -5.33 5.55
N PHE A 175 18.78 -5.18 4.72
CA PHE A 175 18.85 -4.10 3.74
C PHE A 175 18.14 -4.54 2.46
N PHE A 176 17.30 -3.69 1.89
CA PHE A 176 16.70 -3.92 0.58
C PHE A 176 17.55 -3.28 -0.50
N PHE A 177 18.29 -4.10 -1.26
CA PHE A 177 19.14 -3.68 -2.37
C PHE A 177 18.95 -4.68 -3.52
N ASN A 178 18.87 -4.20 -4.77
CA ASN A 178 18.66 -5.04 -5.96
C ASN A 178 17.50 -6.06 -5.84
N HIS A 179 16.33 -5.62 -5.35
CA HIS A 179 15.13 -6.45 -5.19
C HIS A 179 15.29 -7.66 -4.25
N LYS A 180 16.31 -7.66 -3.38
CA LYS A 180 16.52 -8.71 -2.38
C LYS A 180 16.76 -8.08 -1.02
N PHE A 181 16.33 -8.79 0.02
CA PHE A 181 16.68 -8.45 1.39
C PHE A 181 17.95 -9.22 1.78
N GLU A 182 19.01 -8.51 2.14
CA GLU A 182 20.28 -9.10 2.57
C GLU A 182 20.51 -8.83 4.06
N LYS A 183 20.97 -9.85 4.80
CA LYS A 183 21.34 -9.76 6.22
C LYS A 183 22.80 -9.32 6.34
N ILE A 184 23.08 -8.41 7.29
CA ILE A 184 24.45 -8.14 7.78
C ILE A 184 24.79 -9.13 8.89
#